data_AF-A0A068JFK9-F1
#
_entry.id   AF-A0A068JFK9-F1
#
_cell.length_a   1.000
_cell.length_b   1.000
_cell.length_c   1.000
_cell.angle_alpha   90.00
_cell.angle_beta   90.00
_cell.angle_gamma   90.00
#
_symmetry.space_group_name_H-M   'P 1'
#
loop_
_entity.id
_entity.type
_entity.pdbx_description
1 polymer ?
#
loop_
_entity_poly.entity_id
_entity_poly.type
_entity_poly.pdbx_seq_one_letter_code
_entity_poly.pdbx_strand_id
1 'polypeptide(L)' 'MARLLKRGGRVAISDILARKVLPAELRESIALYVGCVAGCSLKEDYNRWLEESGFGSIVIADTDSDLNVYVHMAKNTEAG' A
#
# COMPACT_ATOMS: atom_id res chain seq x y z
N MET A 1 -7.47 -12.92 -7.25
CA MET A 1 -8.80 -12.33 -7.58
C MET A 1 -9.26 -12.68 -9.00
N ALA A 2 -8.43 -12.45 -10.02
CA ALA A 2 -8.78 -12.63 -11.44
C ALA A 2 -9.58 -13.91 -11.76
N ARG A 3 -9.17 -15.06 -11.21
CA ARG A 3 -9.86 -16.37 -11.38
C ARG A 3 -11.36 -16.36 -11.06
N LEU A 4 -11.81 -15.53 -10.12
CA LEU A 4 -13.20 -15.49 -9.66
C LEU A 4 -14.09 -14.55 -10.48
N LEU A 5 -13.50 -13.70 -11.33
CA LEU A 5 -14.25 -12.75 -12.12
C LEU A 5 -14.91 -13.44 -13.31
N LYS A 6 -16.18 -13.09 -13.57
CA LYS A 6 -16.82 -13.41 -14.85
C LYS A 6 -16.09 -12.69 -16.00
N ARG A 7 -16.28 -13.17 -17.24
CA ARG A 7 -15.74 -12.48 -18.43
C ARG A 7 -16.19 -11.02 -18.44
N GLY A 8 -15.25 -10.09 -18.57
CA GLY A 8 -15.50 -8.64 -18.51
C GLY A 8 -15.71 -8.07 -17.10
N GLY A 9 -15.58 -8.87 -16.04
CA GLY A 9 -15.64 -8.42 -14.66
C GLY A 9 -14.50 -7.48 -14.30
N ARG A 10 -14.74 -6.62 -13.30
CA ARG A 10 -13.77 -5.64 -12.79
C ARG A 10 -13.60 -5.78 -11.29
N VAL A 11 -12.44 -5.35 -10.81
CA VAL A 11 -12.13 -5.18 -9.38
C VAL A 11 -11.98 -3.70 -9.09
N ALA A 12 -12.55 -3.24 -7.99
CA ALA A 12 -12.31 -1.92 -7.40
C ALA A 12 -11.98 -2.14 -5.92
N ILE A 13 -10.80 -1.68 -5.50
CA ILE A 13 -10.29 -1.81 -4.14
C ILE A 13 -9.77 -0.45 -3.68
N SER A 14 -9.88 -0.19 -2.38
CA SER A 14 -9.23 0.92 -1.70
C SER A 14 -8.21 0.33 -0.74
N ASP A 15 -6.97 0.79 -0.82
CA ASP A 15 -5.85 0.25 -0.06
C ASP A 15 -4.81 1.34 0.21
N ILE A 16 -3.88 1.10 1.15
CA ILE A 16 -2.81 2.02 1.49
C ILE A 16 -1.53 1.62 0.74
N LEU A 17 -1.07 2.52 -0.13
CA LEU A 17 0.11 2.32 -0.97
C LEU A 17 1.20 3.31 -0.58
N ALA A 18 2.43 2.83 -0.54
CA ALA A 18 3.58 3.67 -0.28
C ALA A 18 4.06 4.32 -1.59
N ARG A 19 4.36 5.62 -1.55
CA ARG A 19 5.03 6.34 -2.67
C ARG A 19 6.54 6.11 -2.70
N LYS A 20 7.10 5.67 -1.56
CA LYS A 20 8.52 5.38 -1.35
C LYS A 20 8.64 4.25 -0.33
N VAL A 21 9.78 3.57 -0.33
CA VAL A 21 10.04 2.50 0.64
C VAL A 21 9.95 3.07 2.05
N LEU A 22 9.17 2.41 2.91
CA LEU A 22 9.05 2.78 4.31
C LEU A 22 10.38 2.51 5.06
N PRO A 23 10.77 3.36 6.03
CA PRO A 23 11.88 3.09 6.94
C PRO A 23 11.73 1.73 7.64
N ALA A 24 12.86 1.11 8.01
CA ALA A 24 12.87 -0.22 8.61
C ALA A 24 12.09 -0.27 9.92
N GLU A 25 12.25 0.79 10.70
CA GLU A 25 11.61 0.99 12.01
C GLU A 25 10.08 0.99 11.88
N LEU A 26 9.55 1.54 10.79
CA LEU A 26 8.09 1.52 10.54
C LEU A 26 7.61 0.16 10.03
N ARG A 27 8.42 -0.53 9.20
CA ARG A 27 8.09 -1.87 8.66
C ARG A 27 8.07 -2.95 9.74
N GLU A 28 8.88 -2.79 10.77
CA GLU A 28 9.00 -3.76 11.88
C GLU A 28 8.03 -3.47 13.04
N SER A 29 7.30 -2.36 13.00
CA SER A 29 6.33 -1.99 14.04
C SER A 29 5.06 -2.83 13.99
N ILE A 30 4.80 -3.59 15.05
CA ILE A 30 3.56 -4.38 15.21
C ILE A 30 2.33 -3.48 15.20
N ALA A 31 2.40 -2.31 15.85
CA ALA A 31 1.28 -1.37 15.88
C ALA A 31 0.91 -0.87 14.48
N LEU A 32 1.92 -0.51 13.66
CA LEU A 32 1.70 -0.07 12.28
C LEU A 32 1.32 -1.23 11.35
N TYR A 33 1.75 -2.44 11.65
CA TYR A 33 1.30 -3.65 10.95
C TYR A 33 -0.20 -3.87 11.16
N VAL A 34 -0.67 -3.82 12.41
CA VAL A 34 -2.11 -3.91 12.75
C VAL A 34 -2.89 -2.75 12.12
N GLY A 35 -2.27 -1.57 11.99
CA GLY A 35 -2.85 -0.41 11.32
C GLY A 35 -2.81 -0.45 9.77
N CYS A 36 -2.41 -1.56 9.15
CA CYS A 36 -2.26 -1.73 7.70
C CYS A 36 -1.24 -0.77 7.04
N VAL A 37 -0.32 -0.18 7.81
CA VAL A 37 0.67 0.79 7.31
C VAL A 37 2.03 0.12 7.06
N ALA A 38 2.49 -0.75 7.97
CA ALA A 38 3.83 -1.35 7.86
C ALA A 38 4.00 -2.25 6.61
N GLY A 39 2.89 -2.82 6.13
CA GLY A 39 2.85 -3.70 4.96
C GLY A 39 2.57 -2.99 3.63
N CYS A 40 2.45 -1.66 3.61
CA CYS A 40 2.17 -0.91 2.39
C CYS A 40 3.26 -1.15 1.35
N SER A 41 2.87 -1.73 0.23
CA SER A 41 3.75 -1.93 -0.93
C SER A 41 3.82 -0.67 -1.78
N LEU A 42 4.81 -0.61 -2.68
CA LEU A 42 4.91 0.51 -3.61
C LEU A 42 3.77 0.47 -4.63
N LYS A 43 3.37 1.64 -5.12
CA LYS A 43 2.40 1.76 -6.22
C LYS A 43 2.85 0.97 -7.45
N GLU A 44 4.14 1.02 -7.77
CA GLU A 44 4.74 0.34 -8.91
C GLU A 44 4.65 -1.18 -8.78
N ASP A 45 4.77 -1.70 -7.55
CA ASP A 45 4.62 -3.13 -7.27
C ASP A 45 3.18 -3.58 -7.49
N TYR A 46 2.19 -2.78 -7.08
CA TYR A 46 0.77 -3.06 -7.34
C TYR A 46 0.46 -3.12 -8.83
N ASN A 47 0.95 -2.16 -9.62
CA ASN A 47 0.77 -2.19 -11.07
C ASN A 47 1.34 -3.49 -11.65
N ARG A 48 2.59 -3.82 -11.32
CA ARG A 48 3.26 -5.03 -11.80
C ARG A 48 2.50 -6.30 -11.42
N TRP A 49 2.11 -6.47 -10.15
CA TRP A 49 1.39 -7.67 -9.70
C TRP A 49 -0.01 -7.79 -10.31
N LEU A 50 -0.71 -6.67 -10.52
CA LEU A 50 -2.02 -6.68 -11.18
C LEU A 50 -1.87 -7.09 -12.65
N GLU A 51 -0.87 -6.57 -13.37
CA GLU A 51 -0.54 -6.97 -14.74
C GLU A 51 -0.20 -8.46 -14.83
N GLU A 52 0.72 -8.94 -13.98
CA GLU A 52 1.14 -10.35 -13.90
C GLU A 52 -0.05 -11.28 -13.56
N SER A 53 -1.03 -10.80 -12.80
CA SER A 53 -2.24 -11.56 -12.46
C SER A 53 -3.33 -11.54 -13.56
N GLY A 54 -3.08 -10.86 -14.67
CA GLY A 54 -3.94 -10.84 -15.86
C GLY A 54 -4.90 -9.64 -15.97
N PHE A 55 -4.72 -8.58 -15.18
CA PHE A 55 -5.47 -7.33 -15.36
C PHE A 55 -4.77 -6.42 -16.39
N GLY A 56 -5.50 -6.01 -17.43
CA GLY A 56 -4.95 -5.18 -18.51
C GLY A 56 -5.31 -3.69 -18.47
N SER A 57 -6.37 -3.31 -17.75
CA SER A 57 -6.84 -1.92 -17.66
C SER A 57 -6.79 -1.44 -16.21
N ILE A 58 -5.58 -1.18 -15.73
CA ILE A 58 -5.32 -0.80 -14.34
C ILE A 58 -5.32 0.72 -14.22
N VAL A 59 -6.07 1.24 -13.24
CA VAL A 59 -6.08 2.65 -12.88
C VAL A 59 -5.92 2.74 -11.37
N ILE A 60 -4.87 3.41 -10.92
CA ILE A 60 -4.63 3.72 -9.50
C ILE A 60 -4.82 5.21 -9.30
N ALA A 61 -5.93 5.58 -8.66
CA ALA A 61 -6.22 6.95 -8.26
C ALA A 61 -5.57 7.24 -6.91
N ASP A 62 -4.79 8.32 -6.83
CA ASP A 62 -4.19 8.78 -5.58
C ASP A 62 -5.21 9.64 -4.81
N THR A 63 -5.41 9.35 -3.53
CA THR A 63 -6.32 10.11 -2.64
C THR A 63 -5.63 11.27 -1.94
N ASP A 64 -4.34 11.48 -2.21
CA ASP A 64 -3.46 12.48 -1.61
C ASP A 64 -3.31 12.39 -0.09
N SER A 65 -3.31 11.15 0.41
CA SER A 65 -3.05 10.86 1.82
C SER A 65 -1.56 10.96 2.16
N ASP A 66 -1.21 11.59 3.29
CA ASP A 66 0.18 11.75 3.72
C ASP A 66 0.59 10.72 4.78
N LEU A 67 1.36 9.70 4.38
CA LEU A 67 1.91 8.70 5.30
C LEU A 67 3.09 9.21 6.14
N ASN A 68 3.66 10.39 5.84
CA ASN A 68 4.79 10.91 6.62
C ASN A 68 4.44 11.20 8.07
N VAL A 69 3.14 11.34 8.40
CA VAL A 69 2.66 11.43 9.78
C VAL A 69 3.22 10.31 10.66
N TYR A 70 3.35 9.08 10.15
CA TYR A 70 3.89 7.94 10.89
C TYR A 70 5.42 8.02 11.07
N VAL A 71 6.13 8.61 10.11
CA VAL A 71 7.57 8.88 10.22
C VAL A 71 7.82 9.92 11.32
N HIS A 72 7.02 10.97 11.37
CA HIS A 72 7.14 12.01 12.38
C HIS A 72 6.79 11.48 13.77
N MET A 73 5.75 10.65 13.89
CA MET A 73 5.39 10.01 15.17
C MET A 73 6.52 9.13 15.70
N ALA A 74 7.12 8.28 14.85
CA ALA A 74 8.22 7.41 15.26
C ALA A 74 9.43 8.21 15.78
N LYS A 75 9.81 9.29 15.08
CA LYS A 75 10.92 10.17 15.51
C LYS A 75 10.66 10.85 16.86
N ASN A 76 9.41 11.18 17.16
CA ASN A 76 9.06 11.83 18.43
C ASN A 76 9.04 10.85 19.61
N THR A 77 8.77 9.56 19.38
CA THR A 77 8.81 8.53 20.43
C THR A 77 10.23 8.20 20.87
N GLU A 78 11.23 8.36 20.02
CA GLU A 78 12.64 8.12 20.34
C GLU A 78 13.32 9.27 21.10
N ALA A 79 12.67 10.44 21.19
CA ALA A 79 13.22 11.66 21.79
C ALA A 79 12.85 11.88 23.27
N GLY A 80 12.19 10.91 23.92
CA GLY A 80 11.78 10.95 25.33
C GLY A 80 12.21 9.71 26.09
#